data_AF-A0A1V8SLP1-F1
#
_entry.id   AF-A0A1V8SLP1-F1
#
_cell.length_a   1.000
_cell.length_b   1.000
_cell.length_c   1.000
_cell.angle_alpha   90.00
_cell.angle_beta   90.00
_cell.angle_gamma   90.00
#
_symmetry.space_group_name_H-M   'P 1'
#
loop_
_entity.id
_entity.type
_entity.pdbx_description
1 polymer ?
#
loop_
_entity_poly.entity_id
_entity_poly.type
_entity_poly.pdbx_seq_one_letter_code
_entity_poly.pdbx_strand_id
1 'polypeptide(L)'
;MESAPAYEAMFIHGLLHRVEGDYRNTDAWYGDVSESEVFQEVWGSDGGLEGAKGFVKRAEGLRKEGKGDKEALVKESGREIEALKDYLLNKFGTEQIKDATTVWVGKSEKAKEAAKNMVVGGEGWRQF
;
A
#
# COMPACT_ATOMS: atom_id res chain seq x y z
N MET A 1 5.40 -6.93 -21.77
CA MET A 1 6.09 -6.43 -20.55
C MET A 1 4.98 -5.92 -19.64
N GLU A 2 4.77 -6.54 -18.49
CA GLU A 2 3.87 -5.99 -17.47
C GLU A 2 4.53 -4.72 -16.91
N SER A 3 3.75 -3.68 -16.62
CA SER A 3 4.29 -2.45 -16.02
C SER A 3 4.97 -2.79 -14.70
N ALA A 4 6.06 -2.09 -14.37
CA ALA A 4 6.64 -2.22 -13.04
C ALA A 4 5.57 -1.94 -11.97
N PRO A 5 5.60 -2.64 -10.82
CA PRO A 5 4.65 -2.39 -9.75
C PRO A 5 4.71 -0.93 -9.30
N ALA A 6 3.54 -0.31 -9.11
CA ALA A 6 3.44 1.00 -8.46
C ALA A 6 3.59 0.79 -6.95
N TYR A 7 4.82 0.69 -6.48
CA TYR A 7 5.13 0.35 -5.08
C TYR A 7 4.51 1.34 -4.08
N GLU A 8 4.35 2.60 -4.45
CA GLU A 8 3.67 3.61 -3.64
C GLU A 8 2.20 3.25 -3.43
N ALA A 9 1.52 2.83 -4.49
CA ALA A 9 0.13 2.41 -4.41
C ALA A 9 -0.02 1.13 -3.58
N MET A 10 0.90 0.17 -3.74
CA MET A 10 0.93 -1.05 -2.93
C MET A 10 1.14 -0.75 -1.44
N PHE A 11 2.07 0.17 -1.13
CA PHE A 11 2.33 0.56 0.26
C PHE A 11 1.14 1.32 0.87
N ILE A 12 0.54 2.25 0.12
CA ILE A 12 -0.71 2.93 0.53
C ILE A 12 -1.80 1.89 0.81
N HIS A 13 -1.93 0.86 -0.02
CA HIS A 13 -2.91 -0.22 0.20
C HIS A 13 -2.66 -0.94 1.54
N GLY A 14 -1.42 -1.30 1.83
CA GLY A 14 -1.07 -1.89 3.13
C GLY A 14 -1.45 -0.97 4.30
N LEU A 15 -1.16 0.33 4.19
CA LEU A 15 -1.54 1.33 5.20
C LEU A 15 -3.06 1.42 5.37
N LEU A 16 -3.83 1.39 4.29
CA LEU A 16 -5.30 1.41 4.35
C LEU A 16 -5.86 0.20 5.09
N HIS A 17 -5.34 -0.99 4.84
CA HIS A 17 -5.72 -2.19 5.61
C HIS A 17 -5.44 -2.03 7.10
N ARG A 18 -4.35 -1.35 7.48
CA ARG A 18 -4.05 -1.07 8.91
C ARG A 18 -5.13 -0.20 9.55
N VAL A 19 -5.62 0.81 8.83
CA VAL A 19 -6.68 1.72 9.27
C VAL A 19 -8.01 0.98 9.39
N GLU A 20 -8.32 0.08 8.45
CA GLU A 20 -9.48 -0.82 8.50
C GLU A 20 -9.36 -1.86 9.63
N GLY A 21 -8.13 -2.08 10.10
CA GLY A 21 -7.79 -3.02 11.16
C GLY A 21 -7.62 -4.45 10.69
N ASP A 22 -7.28 -4.64 9.41
CA ASP A 22 -6.76 -5.88 8.83
C ASP A 22 -5.23 -5.90 8.92
N TYR A 23 -4.73 -6.15 10.13
CA TYR A 23 -3.30 -6.12 10.45
C TYR A 23 -2.51 -7.25 9.79
N ARG A 24 -3.14 -8.40 9.56
CA ARG A 24 -2.47 -9.53 8.88
C ARG A 24 -2.18 -9.20 7.43
N ASN A 25 -3.13 -8.56 6.76
CA ASN A 25 -2.96 -8.14 5.38
C ASN A 25 -1.97 -6.96 5.30
N THR A 26 -2.03 -6.02 6.24
CA THR A 26 -0.99 -4.97 6.39
C THR A 26 0.41 -5.58 6.46
N ASP A 27 0.61 -6.60 7.31
CA ASP A 27 1.91 -7.27 7.49
C ASP A 27 2.43 -7.92 6.20
N ALA A 28 1.54 -8.52 5.41
CA ALA A 28 1.87 -9.10 4.11
C ALA A 28 2.29 -8.01 3.11
N TRP A 29 1.48 -6.95 2.97
CA TRP A 29 1.79 -5.85 2.05
C TRP A 29 3.11 -5.15 2.42
N TYR A 30 3.36 -4.93 3.71
CA TYR A 30 4.62 -4.30 4.16
C TYR A 30 5.83 -5.20 3.85
N GLY A 31 5.67 -6.52 3.94
CA GLY A 31 6.69 -7.47 3.48
C GLY A 31 6.92 -7.40 1.97
N ASP A 32 5.85 -7.32 1.17
CA ASP A 32 5.95 -7.28 -0.29
C ASP A 32 6.63 -5.99 -0.80
N VAL A 33 6.50 -4.87 -0.08
CA VAL A 33 7.07 -3.58 -0.46
C VAL A 33 8.36 -3.22 0.29
N SER A 34 8.90 -4.08 1.15
CA SER A 34 9.99 -3.72 2.08
C SER A 34 11.26 -3.23 1.37
N GLU A 35 11.54 -3.77 0.20
CA GLU A 35 12.71 -3.44 -0.63
C GLU A 35 12.46 -2.26 -1.58
N SER A 36 11.26 -1.67 -1.57
CA SER A 36 10.94 -0.52 -2.40
C SER A 36 11.50 0.77 -1.80
N GLU A 37 11.88 1.71 -2.68
CA GLU A 37 12.40 3.01 -2.28
C GLU A 37 11.43 3.76 -1.35
N VAL A 38 10.14 3.76 -1.67
CA VAL A 38 9.11 4.42 -0.84
C VAL A 38 9.05 3.84 0.57
N PHE A 39 9.17 2.51 0.72
CA PHE A 39 9.13 1.89 2.04
C PHE A 39 10.40 2.19 2.82
N GLN A 40 11.56 2.10 2.17
CA GLN A 40 12.86 2.38 2.80
C GLN A 40 13.02 3.85 3.20
N GLU A 41 12.43 4.79 2.46
CA GLU A 41 12.39 6.20 2.88
C GLU A 41 11.56 6.39 4.16
N VAL A 42 10.42 5.68 4.26
CA VAL A 42 9.47 5.87 5.37
C VAL A 42 9.90 5.12 6.63
N TRP A 43 10.38 3.90 6.50
CA TRP A 43 10.71 3.01 7.63
C TRP A 43 12.21 2.76 7.81
N GLY A 44 13.05 3.15 6.85
CA GLY A 44 14.49 2.90 6.85
C GLY A 44 14.86 1.63 6.08
N SER A 45 16.06 1.62 5.50
CA SER A 45 16.62 0.47 4.79
C SER A 45 17.24 -0.59 5.71
N ASP A 46 17.61 -0.22 6.93
CA ASP A 46 18.15 -1.14 7.94
C ASP A 46 17.15 -1.33 9.08
N GLY A 47 16.61 -2.53 9.23
CA GLY A 47 15.62 -2.87 10.25
C GLY A 47 14.22 -2.24 10.05
N GLY A 48 13.97 -1.52 8.95
CA GLY A 48 12.71 -0.83 8.72
C GLY A 48 11.49 -1.74 8.68
N LEU A 49 11.60 -2.91 8.05
CA LEU A 49 10.52 -3.91 8.04
C LEU A 49 10.17 -4.38 9.45
N GLU A 50 11.17 -4.71 10.27
CA GLU A 50 10.95 -5.14 11.65
C GLU A 50 10.32 -4.02 12.49
N GLY A 51 10.75 -2.78 12.29
CA GLY A 51 10.13 -1.60 12.91
C GLY A 51 8.66 -1.45 12.53
N ALA A 52 8.35 -1.56 11.23
CA ALA A 52 7.00 -1.44 10.70
C ALA A 52 6.08 -2.54 11.22
N LYS A 53 6.53 -3.81 11.19
CA LYS A 53 5.79 -4.95 11.73
C LYS A 53 5.60 -4.87 13.24
N GLY A 54 6.62 -4.40 13.96
CA GLY A 54 6.57 -4.13 15.40
C GLY A 54 5.52 -3.07 15.74
N PHE A 55 5.42 -2.02 14.93
CA PHE A 55 4.36 -1.02 15.04
C PHE A 55 2.97 -1.61 14.76
N VAL A 56 2.79 -2.37 13.68
CA VAL A 56 1.52 -3.04 13.34
C VAL A 56 1.04 -3.92 14.49
N LYS A 57 1.94 -4.73 15.08
CA LYS A 57 1.63 -5.57 16.24
C LYS A 57 1.17 -4.77 17.45
N ARG A 58 1.81 -3.63 17.75
CA ARG A 58 1.38 -2.76 18.87
C ARG A 58 0.04 -2.09 18.58
N ALA A 59 -0.20 -1.66 17.35
CA ALA A 59 -1.48 -1.09 16.94
C ALA A 59 -2.62 -2.12 17.05
N GLU A 60 -2.37 -3.37 16.64
CA GLU A 60 -3.29 -4.49 16.82
C GLU A 60 -3.59 -4.75 18.30
N GLY A 61 -2.56 -4.81 19.14
CA GLY A 61 -2.70 -4.99 20.58
C GLY A 61 -3.55 -3.91 21.24
N LEU A 62 -3.35 -2.64 20.86
CA LEU A 62 -4.18 -1.55 21.35
C LEU A 62 -5.65 -1.73 20.93
N ARG A 63 -5.92 -2.08 19.67
CA ARG A 63 -7.30 -2.24 19.18
C ARG A 63 -8.02 -3.44 19.79
N LYS A 64 -7.34 -4.59 19.91
CA LYS A 64 -7.96 -5.83 20.38
C LYS A 64 -8.02 -5.94 21.90
N GLU A 65 -6.98 -5.48 22.60
CA GLU A 65 -6.81 -5.72 24.04
C GLU A 65 -6.89 -4.42 24.87
N GLY A 66 -6.95 -3.25 24.23
CA GLY A 66 -6.87 -1.96 24.92
C GLY A 66 -5.50 -1.69 25.55
N LYS A 67 -4.47 -2.48 25.20
CA LYS A 67 -3.13 -2.38 25.76
C LYS A 67 -2.20 -1.58 24.86
N GLY A 68 -1.51 -0.62 25.45
CA GLY A 68 -0.49 0.16 24.78
C GLY A 68 -0.68 1.65 24.95
N ASP A 69 0.34 2.40 24.56
CA ASP A 69 0.32 3.85 24.59
C ASP A 69 -0.31 4.37 23.29
N LYS A 70 -1.56 4.83 23.38
CA LYS A 70 -2.29 5.39 22.26
C LYS A 70 -1.63 6.64 21.70
N GLU A 71 -1.07 7.51 22.55
CA GLU A 71 -0.45 8.75 22.10
C GLU A 71 0.84 8.46 21.33
N ALA A 72 1.66 7.53 21.82
CA ALA A 72 2.86 7.08 21.11
C ALA A 72 2.51 6.47 19.75
N LEU A 73 1.48 5.62 19.68
CA LEU A 73 1.04 5.00 18.42
C LEU A 73 0.48 6.01 17.42
N VAL A 74 -0.26 7.03 17.88
CA VAL A 74 -0.73 8.12 17.02
C VAL A 74 0.46 8.91 16.46
N LYS A 75 1.45 9.24 17.29
CA LYS A 75 2.64 9.96 16.86
C LYS A 75 3.43 9.17 15.80
N GLU A 76 3.61 7.87 16.00
CA GLU A 76 4.36 7.01 15.09
C GLU A 76 3.62 6.76 13.78
N SER A 77 2.30 6.59 13.84
CA SER A 77 1.42 6.56 12.67
C SER A 77 1.47 7.88 11.90
N GLY A 78 1.50 9.02 12.61
CA GLY A 78 1.63 10.34 12.00
C GLY A 78 2.97 10.48 11.28
N ARG A 79 4.07 10.05 11.90
CA ARG A 79 5.40 10.04 11.25
C ARG A 79 5.44 9.17 10.00
N GLU A 80 4.76 8.02 9.99
CA GLU A 80 4.66 7.17 8.78
C GLU A 80 3.94 7.91 7.64
N ILE A 81 2.77 8.50 7.95
CA ILE A 81 1.94 9.20 6.97
C ILE A 81 2.65 10.45 6.44
N GLU A 82 3.30 11.21 7.31
CA GLU A 82 4.03 12.42 6.92
C GLU A 82 5.23 12.08 6.03
N ALA A 83 6.03 11.06 6.39
CA ALA A 83 7.15 10.62 5.56
C ALA A 83 6.67 10.09 4.19
N LEU A 84 5.58 9.33 4.16
CA LEU A 84 4.99 8.86 2.92
C LEU A 84 4.51 10.04 2.06
N LYS A 85 3.81 11.01 2.65
CA LYS A 85 3.36 12.22 1.96
C LYS A 85 4.56 12.97 1.39
N ASP A 86 5.62 13.18 2.16
CA ASP A 86 6.80 13.91 1.71
C ASP A 86 7.50 13.18 0.56
N TYR A 87 7.62 11.84 0.62
CA TYR A 87 8.12 11.04 -0.50
C TYR A 87 7.26 11.23 -1.76
N LEU A 88 5.93 11.14 -1.64
CA LEU A 88 5.01 11.30 -2.77
C LEU A 88 5.09 12.71 -3.38
N LEU A 89 5.18 13.74 -2.53
CA LEU A 89 5.33 15.13 -2.97
C LEU A 89 6.66 15.36 -3.69
N ASN A 90 7.75 14.77 -3.20
CA ASN A 90 9.06 14.87 -3.83
C ASN A 90 9.11 14.13 -5.17
N LYS A 91 8.46 12.96 -5.25
CA LYS A 91 8.48 12.12 -6.46
C LYS A 91 7.55 12.62 -7.56
N PHE A 92 6.32 13.01 -7.20
CA PHE A 92 5.26 13.32 -8.16
C PHE A 92 4.98 14.83 -8.29
N GLY A 93 5.46 15.63 -7.35
CA GLY A 93 5.15 17.06 -7.29
C GLY A 93 3.72 17.34 -6.82
N THR A 94 3.33 18.60 -6.90
CA THR A 94 2.00 19.10 -6.48
C THR A 94 1.18 19.67 -7.63
N GLU A 95 1.73 19.67 -8.84
CA GLU A 95 1.06 20.23 -10.00
C GLU A 95 -0.17 19.41 -10.37
N GLN A 96 -1.25 20.11 -10.70
CA GLN A 96 -2.46 19.46 -11.17
C GLN A 96 -2.24 18.89 -12.58
N ILE A 97 -2.49 17.58 -12.74
CA ILE A 97 -2.55 16.95 -14.05
C ILE A 97 -3.85 17.35 -14.75
N LYS A 98 -3.77 18.27 -15.71
CA LYS A 98 -4.93 18.76 -16.49
C LYS A 98 -5.44 17.77 -17.52
N ASP A 99 -4.56 16.89 -18.01
CA ASP A 99 -4.89 15.81 -18.94
C ASP A 99 -4.29 14.50 -18.43
N ALA A 100 -5.13 13.70 -17.78
CA ALA A 100 -4.72 12.43 -17.19
C ALA A 100 -4.47 11.32 -18.24
N THR A 101 -4.80 11.53 -19.52
CA THR A 101 -4.62 10.49 -20.55
C THR A 101 -3.15 10.11 -20.76
N THR A 102 -2.24 11.04 -20.45
CA THR A 102 -0.79 10.87 -20.58
C THR A 102 -0.14 10.07 -19.45
N VAL A 103 -0.81 9.99 -18.29
CA VAL A 103 -0.34 9.25 -17.10
C VAL A 103 -1.21 8.04 -16.77
N TRP A 104 -2.35 7.91 -17.45
CA TRP A 104 -3.27 6.80 -17.28
C TRP A 104 -2.65 5.51 -17.81
N VAL A 105 -2.27 4.62 -16.90
CA VAL A 105 -1.85 3.27 -17.26
C VAL A 105 -3.11 2.45 -17.56
N GLY A 106 -3.42 2.30 -18.84
CA GLY A 106 -4.51 1.42 -19.30
C GLY A 106 -4.22 -0.04 -18.96
N LYS A 107 -5.28 -0.86 -18.80
CA LYS A 107 -5.14 -2.32 -18.69
C LYS A 107 -4.36 -2.84 -19.90
N SER A 108 -3.34 -3.67 -19.67
CA SER A 108 -2.65 -4.37 -20.75
C SER A 108 -3.64 -5.21 -21.56
N GLU A 109 -3.36 -5.47 -22.84
CA GLU A 109 -4.22 -6.34 -23.66
C GLU A 109 -4.44 -7.70 -23.00
N LYS A 110 -3.40 -8.25 -22.35
CA LYS A 110 -3.48 -9.47 -21.55
C LYS A 110 -4.49 -9.35 -20.39
N ALA A 111 -4.49 -8.23 -19.66
CA ALA A 111 -5.44 -7.98 -18.58
C ALA A 111 -6.87 -7.74 -19.10
N LYS A 112 -7.03 -7.16 -20.29
CA LYS A 112 -8.33 -7.03 -20.97
C LYS A 112 -8.86 -8.39 -21.41
N GLU A 113 -8.03 -9.23 -22.00
CA GLU A 113 -8.38 -10.59 -22.43
C GLU A 113 -8.77 -11.45 -21.22
N ALA A 114 -7.98 -11.43 -20.15
CA ALA A 114 -8.30 -12.14 -18.92
C ALA A 114 -9.62 -11.65 -18.30
N ALA A 115 -9.84 -10.32 -18.22
CA ALA A 115 -11.11 -9.78 -17.74
C ALA A 115 -12.29 -10.20 -18.62
N LYS A 116 -12.11 -10.26 -19.95
CA LYS A 116 -13.12 -10.74 -20.89
C LYS A 116 -13.41 -12.22 -20.70
N ASN A 117 -12.40 -13.06 -20.53
CA ASN A 117 -12.57 -14.49 -20.28
C ASN A 117 -13.31 -14.78 -18.97
N MET A 118 -13.03 -13.98 -17.93
CA MET A 118 -13.73 -14.06 -16.64
C MET A 118 -15.20 -13.65 -16.70
N VAL A 119 -15.65 -12.92 -17.74
CA VAL A 119 -17.05 -12.45 -17.88
C VAL A 119 -17.82 -13.24 -18.93
N VAL A 120 -17.20 -13.53 -20.07
CA VAL A 120 -17.86 -14.12 -21.24
C VAL A 120 -17.20 -15.42 -21.71
N GLY A 121 -15.96 -15.69 -21.30
CA GLY A 121 -15.18 -16.85 -21.75
C GLY A 121 -15.32 -18.11 -20.88
N GLY A 122 -16.19 -18.09 -19.85
CA GLY A 122 -16.47 -19.25 -19.01
C GLY A 122 -15.42 -19.55 -17.92
N GLU A 123 -14.37 -18.75 -17.81
CA GLU A 123 -13.32 -18.88 -16.76
C GLU A 123 -13.73 -18.25 -15.43
N GLY A 124 -14.83 -17.48 -15.41
CA GLY A 124 -15.35 -16.83 -14.23
C GLY A 124 -16.33 -17.68 -13.42
N TRP A 125 -16.45 -17.36 -12.13
CA TRP A 125 -17.41 -17.97 -11.21
C TRP A 125 -18.88 -17.71 -11.58
N ARG A 126 -19.17 -16.72 -12.43
CA ARG A 126 -20.52 -16.41 -12.92
C ARG A 126 -20.66 -16.93 -14.33
N GLN A 127 -21.60 -17.85 -14.54
CA GLN A 127 -22.04 -18.29 -15.86
C GLN A 127 -23.26 -17.44 -16.24
N PHE A 128 -23.19 -16.74 -17.38
CA PHE A 128 -24.29 -15.93 -17.93
C PHE A 128 -24.88 -16.62 -19.16
#